data_AF-A0A7M2WVZ9-F1
#
_entry.id   AF-A0A7M2WVZ9-F1
#
_cell.length_a   1.000
_cell.length_b   1.000
_cell.length_c   1.000
_cell.angle_alpha   90.00
_cell.angle_beta   90.00
_cell.angle_gamma   90.00
#
_symmetry.space_group_name_H-M   'P 1'
#
loop_
_entity.id
_entity.type
_entity.pdbx_description
1 polymer ?
#
loop_
_entity_poly.entity_id
_entity_poly.type
_entity_poly.pdbx_seq_one_letter_code
_entity_poly.pdbx_strand_id
1 'polypeptide(L)'
;MLKVTRFGFVAVMVCAMVGSAKADQSTPKGAALAFGNALIGGDSKGIKATAVGSDADFKVVDALGTMVSAMKKLSDAAAEKYGKDNPISASAKDMDIAAELEKSEVKEEGDTATIINKTKEEKNPMKLVKKDGKWFVDLASLPKDGMDQVVKMAPAMAKAATEVTAEIKSGKFKDAMEAQQALGTKMIAAMMEAGPAPAPAPAPEK
;
A
#
# COMPACT_ATOMS: atom_id res chain seq x y z
N MET A 1 3.90 12.89 -67.79
CA MET A 1 2.80 12.11 -67.19
C MET A 1 3.42 11.09 -66.24
N LEU A 2 3.33 11.29 -64.92
CA LEU A 2 3.85 10.35 -63.91
C LEU A 2 2.68 10.00 -62.96
N LYS A 3 2.26 8.73 -62.94
CA LYS A 3 1.17 8.22 -62.10
C LYS A 3 1.70 7.98 -60.69
N VAL A 4 1.12 8.67 -59.70
CA VAL A 4 1.37 8.46 -58.27
C VAL A 4 0.32 7.48 -57.75
N THR A 5 0.76 6.28 -57.38
CA THR A 5 -0.09 5.24 -56.76
C THR A 5 0.00 5.35 -55.25
N ARG A 6 -1.09 5.78 -54.60
CA ARG A 6 -1.22 5.85 -53.14
C ARG A 6 -1.50 4.46 -52.57
N PHE A 7 -0.58 3.92 -51.77
CA PHE A 7 -0.84 2.77 -50.91
C PHE A 7 -1.49 3.24 -49.61
N GLY A 8 -2.73 2.84 -49.38
CA GLY A 8 -3.43 3.03 -48.11
C GLY A 8 -3.01 1.96 -47.11
N PHE A 9 -2.39 2.37 -46.00
CA PHE A 9 -2.07 1.51 -44.88
C PHE A 9 -3.24 1.57 -43.89
N VAL A 10 -3.99 0.47 -43.75
CA VAL A 10 -5.03 0.32 -42.72
C VAL A 10 -4.35 -0.17 -41.45
N ALA A 11 -4.21 0.73 -40.46
CA ALA A 11 -3.71 0.38 -39.14
C ALA A 11 -4.85 -0.25 -38.30
N VAL A 12 -4.78 -1.57 -38.09
CA VAL A 12 -5.65 -2.29 -37.16
C VAL A 12 -5.15 -2.06 -35.75
N MET A 13 -5.83 -1.20 -34.99
CA MET A 13 -5.54 -0.91 -33.59
C MET A 13 -6.15 -2.01 -32.72
N VAL A 14 -5.35 -3.02 -32.37
CA VAL A 14 -5.71 -4.05 -31.37
C VAL A 14 -5.64 -3.40 -29.99
N CYS A 15 -6.79 -2.97 -29.47
CA CYS A 15 -6.94 -2.66 -28.05
C CYS A 15 -6.86 -3.98 -27.26
N ALA A 16 -5.66 -4.33 -26.80
CA ALA A 16 -5.51 -5.32 -25.74
C ALA A 16 -6.16 -4.72 -24.47
N MET A 17 -7.42 -5.11 -24.21
CA MET A 17 -8.01 -4.90 -22.90
C MET A 17 -7.21 -5.76 -21.91
N VAL A 18 -6.23 -5.14 -21.27
CA VAL A 18 -5.60 -5.69 -20.07
C VAL A 18 -6.70 -5.73 -19.01
N GLY A 19 -7.44 -6.83 -18.96
CA GLY A 19 -8.47 -7.05 -17.96
C GLY A 19 -7.81 -7.09 -16.60
N SER A 20 -8.07 -6.08 -15.77
CA SER A 20 -7.75 -6.13 -14.35
C SER A 20 -8.36 -7.42 -13.80
N ALA A 21 -7.51 -8.37 -13.41
CA ALA A 21 -7.96 -9.61 -12.80
C ALA A 21 -8.90 -9.23 -11.64
N LYS A 22 -10.14 -9.72 -11.70
CA LYS A 22 -11.16 -9.40 -10.72
C LYS A 22 -10.64 -9.79 -9.33
N ALA A 23 -10.75 -8.88 -8.36
CA ALA A 23 -10.41 -9.17 -6.97
C ALA A 23 -11.09 -10.48 -6.52
N ASP A 24 -10.29 -11.46 -6.10
CA ASP A 24 -10.82 -12.70 -5.56
C ASP A 24 -11.36 -12.43 -4.16
N GLN A 25 -12.67 -12.58 -3.98
CA GLN A 25 -13.35 -12.44 -2.70
C GLN A 25 -14.08 -13.72 -2.32
N SER A 26 -13.76 -14.84 -2.97
CA SER A 26 -14.40 -16.14 -2.72
C SER A 26 -13.90 -16.79 -1.42
N THR A 27 -12.72 -16.41 -0.94
CA THR A 27 -12.10 -16.88 0.31
C THR A 27 -11.62 -15.70 1.16
N PRO A 28 -11.46 -15.85 2.49
CA PRO A 28 -10.92 -14.78 3.33
C PRO A 28 -9.51 -14.35 2.92
N LYS A 29 -8.60 -15.29 2.62
CA LYS A 29 -7.24 -14.97 2.16
C LYS A 29 -7.25 -14.26 0.81
N GLY A 30 -8.12 -14.67 -0.12
CA GLY A 30 -8.28 -14.00 -1.41
C GLY A 30 -8.67 -12.54 -1.22
N ALA A 31 -9.67 -12.27 -0.38
CA ALA A 31 -10.13 -10.91 -0.10
C ALA A 31 -9.06 -10.06 0.57
N ALA A 32 -8.36 -10.61 1.57
CA ALA A 32 -7.24 -9.93 2.23
C ALA A 32 -6.09 -9.61 1.26
N LEU A 33 -5.74 -10.55 0.37
CA LEU A 33 -4.71 -10.34 -0.65
C LEU A 33 -5.12 -9.24 -1.64
N ALA A 34 -6.38 -9.26 -2.09
CA ALA A 34 -6.90 -8.25 -3.00
C ALA A 34 -6.89 -6.85 -2.36
N PHE A 35 -7.31 -6.74 -1.09
CA PHE A 35 -7.22 -5.51 -0.32
C PHE A 35 -5.78 -5.03 -0.15
N GLY A 36 -4.86 -5.92 0.24
CA GLY A 36 -3.45 -5.62 0.40
C GLY A 36 -2.80 -5.10 -0.89
N ASN A 37 -3.08 -5.74 -2.02
CA ASN A 37 -2.61 -5.28 -3.32
C ASN A 37 -3.17 -3.91 -3.70
N ALA A 38 -4.45 -3.65 -3.42
CA ALA A 38 -5.04 -2.34 -3.64
C ALA A 38 -4.38 -1.28 -2.76
N LEU A 39 -4.09 -1.61 -1.49
CA LEU A 39 -3.38 -0.73 -0.56
C LEU A 39 -1.97 -0.39 -1.05
N ILE A 40 -1.19 -1.39 -1.44
CA ILE A 40 0.16 -1.21 -1.99
C ILE A 40 0.12 -0.39 -3.29
N GLY A 41 -0.89 -0.61 -4.12
CA GLY A 41 -1.10 0.17 -5.35
C GLY A 41 -1.51 1.62 -5.09
N GLY A 42 -2.07 1.94 -3.92
CA GLY A 42 -2.78 3.20 -3.70
C GLY A 42 -4.10 3.26 -4.49
N ASP A 43 -4.71 2.11 -4.80
CA ASP A 43 -5.96 2.00 -5.54
C ASP A 43 -7.17 2.12 -4.60
N SER A 44 -7.61 3.37 -4.36
CA SER A 44 -8.79 3.66 -3.53
C SER A 44 -10.06 2.93 -4.01
N LYS A 45 -10.22 2.71 -5.33
CA LYS A 45 -11.37 1.96 -5.84
C LYS A 45 -11.27 0.48 -5.48
N GLY A 46 -10.07 -0.11 -5.64
CA GLY A 46 -9.77 -1.47 -5.22
C GLY A 46 -9.96 -1.68 -3.72
N ILE A 47 -9.51 -0.73 -2.90
CA ILE A 47 -9.71 -0.73 -1.44
C ILE A 47 -11.20 -0.79 -1.12
N LYS A 48 -12.01 0.10 -1.71
CA LYS A 48 -13.47 0.15 -1.49
C LYS A 48 -14.20 -1.09 -2.03
N ALA A 49 -13.67 -1.73 -3.07
CA ALA A 49 -14.23 -2.96 -3.60
C ALA A 49 -13.94 -4.19 -2.72
N THR A 50 -12.93 -4.13 -1.86
CA THR A 50 -12.40 -5.27 -1.09
C THR A 50 -12.56 -5.14 0.42
N ALA A 51 -13.11 -4.03 0.90
CA ALA A 51 -13.29 -3.74 2.30
C ALA A 51 -14.68 -3.15 2.61
N VAL A 52 -15.06 -3.21 3.88
CA VAL A 52 -16.25 -2.56 4.42
C VAL A 52 -15.87 -1.70 5.62
N GLY A 53 -16.54 -0.57 5.78
CA GLY A 53 -16.26 0.38 6.86
C GLY A 53 -17.06 1.65 6.70
N SER A 54 -16.87 2.57 7.64
CA SER A 54 -17.38 3.94 7.57
C SER A 54 -16.53 4.83 6.65
N ASP A 55 -17.02 6.01 6.30
CA ASP A 55 -16.24 7.01 5.55
C ASP A 55 -14.96 7.42 6.27
N ALA A 56 -15.00 7.48 7.60
CA ALA A 56 -13.82 7.75 8.42
C ALA A 56 -12.77 6.63 8.27
N ASP A 57 -13.20 5.38 8.25
CA ASP A 57 -12.31 4.24 8.04
C ASP A 57 -11.66 4.28 6.66
N PHE A 58 -12.44 4.56 5.61
CA PHE A 58 -11.90 4.69 4.26
C PHE A 58 -10.92 5.85 4.12
N LYS A 59 -11.15 6.98 4.81
CA LYS A 59 -10.20 8.10 4.82
C LYS A 59 -8.84 7.70 5.40
N VAL A 60 -8.84 6.89 6.47
CA VAL A 60 -7.62 6.34 7.06
C VAL A 60 -6.90 5.43 6.09
N VAL A 61 -7.61 4.48 5.48
CA VAL A 61 -7.01 3.52 4.54
C VAL A 61 -6.54 4.18 3.25
N ASP A 62 -7.25 5.19 2.74
CA ASP A 62 -6.83 5.97 1.57
C ASP A 62 -5.51 6.73 1.85
N ALA A 63 -5.37 7.32 3.04
CA ALA A 63 -4.13 7.97 3.47
C ALA A 63 -2.98 6.96 3.58
N LEU A 64 -3.23 5.80 4.22
CA LEU A 64 -2.27 4.70 4.30
C LEU A 64 -1.86 4.21 2.90
N GLY A 65 -2.81 3.97 2.00
CA GLY A 65 -2.53 3.50 0.64
C GLY A 65 -1.67 4.49 -0.15
N THR A 66 -1.91 5.79 0.01
CA THR A 66 -1.08 6.84 -0.61
C THR A 66 0.36 6.75 -0.12
N MET A 67 0.57 6.61 1.19
CA MET A 67 1.89 6.47 1.80
C MET A 67 2.59 5.18 1.37
N VAL A 68 1.92 4.03 1.47
CA VAL A 68 2.48 2.72 1.11
C VAL A 68 2.85 2.69 -0.38
N SER A 69 1.99 3.20 -1.26
CA SER A 69 2.27 3.31 -2.70
C SER A 69 3.52 4.15 -2.99
N ALA A 70 3.68 5.29 -2.30
CA ALA A 70 4.86 6.13 -2.44
C ALA A 70 6.15 5.42 -1.95
N MET A 71 6.08 4.73 -0.81
CA MET A 71 7.20 3.95 -0.28
C MET A 71 7.57 2.76 -1.17
N LYS A 72 6.58 2.09 -1.77
CA LYS A 72 6.80 1.02 -2.75
C LYS A 72 7.53 1.54 -3.98
N LYS A 73 7.09 2.67 -4.54
CA LYS A 73 7.75 3.32 -5.68
C LYS A 73 9.19 3.73 -5.37
N LEU A 74 9.44 4.21 -4.15
CA LEU A 74 10.78 4.51 -3.67
C LEU A 74 11.65 3.26 -3.61
N SER A 75 11.15 2.18 -3.00
CA SER A 75 11.83 0.88 -2.94
C SER A 75 12.14 0.34 -4.33
N ASP A 76 11.20 0.42 -5.27
CA ASP A 76 11.38 -0.04 -6.64
C ASP A 76 12.47 0.77 -7.37
N ALA A 77 12.43 2.11 -7.26
CA ALA A 77 13.45 2.96 -7.86
C ALA A 77 14.84 2.74 -7.26
N ALA A 78 14.93 2.54 -5.94
CA ALA A 78 16.18 2.20 -5.26
C ALA A 78 16.71 0.83 -5.70
N ALA A 79 15.84 -0.19 -5.82
CA ALA A 79 16.22 -1.52 -6.27
C ALA A 79 16.72 -1.51 -7.72
N GLU A 80 16.04 -0.74 -8.59
CA GLU A 80 16.43 -0.56 -9.98
C GLU A 80 17.80 0.12 -10.11
N LYS A 81 18.07 1.14 -9.27
CA LYS A 81 19.31 1.93 -9.35
C LYS A 81 20.51 1.29 -8.64
N TYR A 82 20.28 0.68 -7.47
CA TYR A 82 21.33 0.25 -6.55
C TYR A 82 21.31 -1.26 -6.24
N GLY A 83 20.37 -2.03 -6.82
CA GLY A 83 20.20 -3.47 -6.58
C GLY A 83 19.25 -3.80 -5.43
N LYS A 84 18.69 -5.02 -5.41
CA LYS A 84 17.59 -5.41 -4.49
C LYS A 84 17.96 -5.49 -3.00
N ASP A 85 19.25 -5.64 -2.69
CA ASP A 85 19.73 -5.80 -1.31
C ASP A 85 20.21 -4.48 -0.67
N ASN A 86 19.82 -3.35 -1.26
CA ASN A 86 20.09 -2.03 -0.69
C ASN A 86 19.18 -1.75 0.53
N PRO A 87 19.57 -0.86 1.46
CA PRO A 87 18.85 -0.66 2.70
C PRO A 87 17.43 -0.07 2.54
N ILE A 88 17.16 0.66 1.46
CA ILE A 88 15.81 1.19 1.17
C ILE A 88 14.90 0.03 0.75
N SER A 89 15.34 -0.81 -0.18
CA SER A 89 14.52 -1.90 -0.72
C SER A 89 14.43 -3.11 0.20
N ALA A 90 15.42 -3.32 1.07
CA ALA A 90 15.38 -4.38 2.07
C ALA A 90 14.15 -4.27 2.98
N SER A 91 13.76 -3.04 3.36
CA SER A 91 12.56 -2.77 4.17
C SER A 91 11.24 -3.14 3.47
N ALA A 92 11.23 -3.23 2.14
CA ALA A 92 10.04 -3.62 1.38
C ALA A 92 9.78 -5.12 1.39
N LYS A 93 10.75 -5.96 1.81
CA LYS A 93 10.54 -7.40 1.97
C LYS A 93 9.49 -7.70 3.04
N ASP A 94 9.34 -6.81 4.02
CA ASP A 94 8.31 -6.90 5.06
C ASP A 94 6.91 -6.52 4.56
N MET A 95 6.76 -6.03 3.32
CA MET A 95 5.47 -5.70 2.70
C MET A 95 4.94 -6.79 1.77
N ASP A 96 5.53 -8.00 1.78
CA ASP A 96 5.03 -9.14 0.99
C ASP A 96 3.79 -9.77 1.65
N ILE A 97 2.64 -9.14 1.41
CA ILE A 97 1.34 -9.55 1.96
C ILE A 97 1.00 -10.98 1.55
N ALA A 98 1.38 -11.42 0.34
CA ALA A 98 1.09 -12.78 -0.12
C ALA A 98 1.84 -13.80 0.74
N ALA A 99 3.15 -13.60 0.93
CA ALA A 99 3.97 -14.48 1.76
C ALA A 99 3.53 -14.49 3.24
N GLU A 100 3.05 -13.36 3.75
CA GLU A 100 2.47 -13.30 5.11
C GLU A 100 1.15 -14.05 5.21
N LEU A 101 0.24 -13.86 4.24
CA LEU A 101 -1.05 -14.54 4.20
C LEU A 101 -0.90 -16.05 4.04
N GLU A 102 0.08 -16.53 3.27
CA GLU A 102 0.36 -17.97 3.15
C GLU A 102 0.66 -18.61 4.51
N LYS A 103 1.44 -17.93 5.34
CA LYS A 103 1.86 -18.40 6.69
C LYS A 103 0.78 -18.19 7.77
N SER A 104 -0.28 -17.45 7.46
CA SER A 104 -1.37 -17.17 8.40
C SER A 104 -2.36 -18.34 8.53
N GLU A 105 -2.97 -18.45 9.72
CA GLU A 105 -4.14 -19.30 9.97
C GLU A 105 -5.41 -18.49 9.75
N VAL A 106 -6.42 -19.12 9.14
CA VAL A 106 -7.77 -18.55 9.02
C VAL A 106 -8.70 -19.31 9.93
N LYS A 107 -9.39 -18.58 10.81
CA LYS A 107 -10.50 -19.10 11.60
C LYS A 107 -11.79 -18.54 11.03
N GLU A 108 -12.56 -19.38 10.35
CA GLU A 108 -13.87 -19.01 9.81
C GLU A 108 -14.98 -19.39 10.79
N GLU A 109 -15.86 -18.43 11.08
CA GLU A 109 -17.01 -18.57 11.98
C GLU A 109 -18.25 -17.99 11.27
N GLY A 110 -18.91 -18.84 10.47
CA GLY A 110 -20.07 -18.45 9.66
C GLY A 110 -19.72 -17.38 8.63
N ASP A 111 -20.29 -16.19 8.79
CA ASP A 111 -20.08 -15.02 7.91
C ASP A 111 -18.95 -14.09 8.40
N THR A 112 -18.11 -14.58 9.31
CA THR A 112 -16.93 -13.86 9.80
C THR A 112 -15.68 -14.72 9.67
N ALA A 113 -14.53 -14.09 9.50
CA ALA A 113 -13.25 -14.78 9.51
C ALA A 113 -12.19 -13.93 10.21
N THR A 114 -11.25 -14.59 10.87
CA THR A 114 -10.09 -13.97 11.49
C THR A 114 -8.83 -14.57 10.90
N ILE A 115 -7.95 -13.74 10.37
CA ILE A 115 -6.63 -14.11 9.88
C ILE A 115 -5.62 -13.80 10.99
N ILE A 116 -4.86 -14.82 11.39
CA ILE A 116 -3.88 -14.76 12.48
C ILE A 116 -2.51 -15.16 11.95
N ASN A 117 -1.52 -14.28 12.10
CA ASN A 117 -0.14 -14.60 11.79
C ASN A 117 0.51 -15.33 12.97
N LYS A 118 0.71 -16.65 12.86
CA LYS A 118 1.33 -17.47 13.92
C LYS A 118 2.76 -17.08 14.29
N THR A 119 3.45 -16.38 13.40
CA THR A 119 4.87 -16.02 13.59
C THR A 119 5.05 -14.69 14.31
N LYS A 120 3.97 -13.93 14.49
CA LYS A 120 3.96 -12.64 15.18
C LYS A 120 2.97 -12.75 16.32
N GLU A 121 3.31 -12.26 17.50
CA GLU A 121 2.35 -12.14 18.59
C GLU A 121 1.36 -11.02 18.22
N GLU A 122 0.34 -11.38 17.44
CA GLU A 122 -0.51 -10.44 16.75
C GLU A 122 -1.61 -9.93 17.68
N LYS A 123 -1.37 -8.77 18.29
CA LYS A 123 -2.33 -8.11 19.18
C LYS A 123 -3.63 -7.71 18.46
N ASN A 124 -3.59 -7.60 17.14
CA ASN A 124 -4.70 -7.10 16.32
C ASN A 124 -4.84 -7.96 15.06
N PRO A 125 -5.45 -9.16 15.15
CA PRO A 125 -5.64 -10.01 13.99
C PRO A 125 -6.59 -9.36 12.98
N MET A 126 -6.36 -9.60 11.69
CA MET A 126 -7.19 -9.05 10.62
C MET A 126 -8.54 -9.75 10.59
N LYS A 127 -9.63 -8.99 10.70
CA LYS A 127 -10.99 -9.54 10.60
C LYS A 127 -11.60 -9.27 9.23
N LEU A 128 -12.44 -10.20 8.81
CA LEU A 128 -13.19 -10.16 7.57
C LEU A 128 -14.64 -10.50 7.83
N VAL A 129 -15.52 -9.96 7.00
CA VAL A 129 -16.95 -10.26 7.01
C VAL A 129 -17.42 -10.66 5.62
N LYS A 130 -18.38 -11.56 5.56
CA LYS A 130 -19.01 -12.02 4.33
C LYS A 130 -20.28 -11.22 4.05
N LYS A 131 -20.40 -10.69 2.83
CA LYS A 131 -21.61 -10.02 2.33
C LYS A 131 -21.89 -10.52 0.92
N ASP A 132 -23.13 -10.95 0.66
CA ASP A 132 -23.55 -11.45 -0.65
C ASP A 132 -22.62 -12.54 -1.22
N GLY A 133 -22.19 -13.46 -0.34
CA GLY A 133 -21.31 -14.57 -0.70
C GLY A 133 -19.84 -14.19 -0.93
N LYS A 134 -19.44 -12.93 -0.70
CA LYS A 134 -18.07 -12.42 -0.88
C LYS A 134 -17.47 -11.94 0.43
N TRP A 135 -16.17 -12.17 0.60
CA TRP A 135 -15.40 -11.71 1.74
C TRP A 135 -14.86 -10.29 1.56
N PHE A 136 -14.89 -9.52 2.64
CA PHE A 136 -14.38 -8.16 2.71
C PHE A 136 -13.56 -7.97 3.98
N VAL A 137 -12.49 -7.19 3.91
CA VAL A 137 -11.75 -6.75 5.10
C VAL A 137 -12.65 -5.81 5.92
N ASP A 138 -12.75 -6.07 7.23
CA ASP A 138 -13.52 -5.24 8.15
C ASP A 138 -12.66 -4.11 8.73
N LEU A 139 -12.82 -2.90 8.18
CA LEU A 139 -12.07 -1.74 8.63
C LEU A 139 -12.52 -1.24 10.01
N ALA A 140 -13.73 -1.60 10.46
CA ALA A 140 -14.20 -1.23 11.79
C ALA A 140 -13.39 -1.96 12.88
N SER A 141 -12.85 -3.14 12.56
CA SER A 141 -12.01 -3.95 13.45
C SER A 141 -10.56 -3.46 13.58
N LEU A 142 -10.12 -2.55 12.70
CA LEU A 142 -8.77 -2.02 12.76
C LEU A 142 -8.58 -1.17 14.03
N PRO A 143 -7.39 -1.24 14.68
CA PRO A 143 -7.07 -0.38 15.82
C PRO A 143 -7.25 1.08 15.44
N LYS A 144 -8.00 1.81 16.27
CA LYS A 144 -8.25 3.25 16.03
C LYS A 144 -7.13 4.13 16.60
N ASP A 145 -6.41 3.61 17.58
CA ASP A 145 -5.32 4.33 18.25
C ASP A 145 -4.23 4.70 17.25
N GLY A 146 -3.91 6.00 17.18
CA GLY A 146 -2.89 6.54 16.29
C GLY A 146 -3.30 6.73 14.82
N MET A 147 -4.50 6.31 14.41
CA MET A 147 -4.93 6.44 13.01
C MET A 147 -5.12 7.89 12.57
N ASP A 148 -5.56 8.78 13.46
CA ASP A 148 -5.64 10.22 13.18
C ASP A 148 -4.25 10.81 12.89
N GLN A 149 -3.22 10.34 13.61
CA GLN A 149 -1.85 10.76 13.40
C GLN A 149 -1.34 10.25 12.04
N VAL A 150 -1.68 9.01 11.68
CA VAL A 150 -1.38 8.46 10.36
C VAL A 150 -2.00 9.29 9.24
N VAL A 151 -3.29 9.65 9.35
CA VAL A 151 -3.98 10.49 8.35
C VAL A 151 -3.29 11.84 8.19
N LYS A 152 -2.82 12.45 9.28
CA LYS A 152 -2.10 13.73 9.26
C LYS A 152 -0.71 13.61 8.63
N MET A 153 0.02 12.54 8.94
CA MET A 153 1.42 12.40 8.54
C MET A 153 1.61 11.75 7.17
N ALA A 154 0.68 10.89 6.74
CA ALA A 154 0.78 10.12 5.50
C ALA A 154 1.05 10.99 4.27
N PRO A 155 0.40 12.16 4.06
CA PRO A 155 0.71 13.01 2.91
C PRO A 155 2.16 13.52 2.91
N ALA A 156 2.67 13.90 4.07
CA ALA A 156 4.02 14.44 4.21
C ALA A 156 5.09 13.35 4.00
N MET A 157 4.85 12.15 4.54
CA MET A 157 5.69 10.97 4.28
C MET A 157 5.67 10.55 2.80
N ALA A 158 4.48 10.53 2.18
CA ALA A 158 4.33 10.21 0.77
C ALA A 158 5.07 11.23 -0.12
N LYS A 159 5.01 12.52 0.22
CA LYS A 159 5.75 13.59 -0.45
C LYS A 159 7.25 13.36 -0.35
N ALA A 160 7.78 13.13 0.86
CA ALA A 160 9.20 12.86 1.08
C ALA A 160 9.68 11.66 0.24
N ALA A 161 8.93 10.55 0.27
CA ALA A 161 9.25 9.36 -0.53
C ALA A 161 9.23 9.63 -2.04
N THR A 162 8.24 10.40 -2.52
CA THR A 162 8.11 10.78 -3.93
C THR A 162 9.28 11.66 -4.39
N GLU A 163 9.70 12.63 -3.57
CA GLU A 163 10.85 13.49 -3.88
C GLU A 163 12.15 12.68 -3.96
N VAL A 164 12.43 11.82 -2.97
CA VAL A 164 13.63 10.97 -3.01
C VAL A 164 13.58 10.00 -4.19
N THR A 165 12.40 9.47 -4.54
CA THR A 165 12.23 8.64 -5.74
C THR A 165 12.68 9.40 -6.99
N ALA A 166 12.27 10.66 -7.14
CA ALA A 166 12.68 11.49 -8.27
C ALA A 166 14.19 11.78 -8.27
N GLU A 167 14.77 12.05 -7.10
CA GLU A 167 16.20 12.32 -6.92
C GLU A 167 17.08 11.08 -7.20
N ILE A 168 16.63 9.87 -6.84
CA ILE A 168 17.28 8.61 -7.21
C ILE A 168 17.25 8.45 -8.74
N LYS A 169 16.09 8.66 -9.37
CA LYS A 169 15.92 8.54 -10.82
C LYS A 169 16.77 9.56 -11.59
N SER A 170 16.96 10.76 -11.04
CA SER A 170 17.84 11.77 -11.63
C SER A 170 19.33 11.51 -11.38
N GLY A 171 19.70 10.47 -10.62
CA GLY A 171 21.08 10.16 -10.28
C GLY A 171 21.71 11.14 -9.28
N LYS A 172 20.89 11.83 -8.46
CA LYS A 172 21.37 12.80 -7.48
C LYS A 172 22.25 12.17 -6.40
N PHE A 173 21.95 10.93 -6.01
CA PHE A 173 22.68 10.20 -4.97
C PHE A 173 23.64 9.20 -5.58
N LYS A 174 24.84 9.15 -5.01
CA LYS A 174 25.90 8.23 -5.42
C LYS A 174 25.53 6.78 -5.13
N ASP A 175 24.90 6.54 -3.97
CA ASP A 175 24.52 5.22 -3.50
C ASP A 175 23.20 5.26 -2.69
N ALA A 176 22.73 4.07 -2.29
CA ALA A 176 21.49 3.94 -1.53
C ALA A 176 21.58 4.48 -0.10
N MET A 177 22.77 4.58 0.49
CA MET A 177 22.96 5.11 1.84
C MET A 177 22.71 6.62 1.84
N GLU A 178 23.26 7.34 0.86
CA GLU A 178 22.98 8.77 0.67
C GLU A 178 21.48 9.03 0.44
N ALA A 179 20.82 8.22 -0.40
CA ALA A 179 19.40 8.33 -0.65
C ALA A 179 18.55 8.06 0.62
N GLN A 180 18.95 7.09 1.45
CA GLN A 180 18.29 6.77 2.72
C GLN A 180 18.44 7.92 3.73
N GLN A 181 19.63 8.53 3.81
CA GLN A 181 19.85 9.70 4.66
C GLN A 181 18.96 10.87 4.23
N ALA A 182 18.89 11.14 2.92
CA ALA A 182 18.02 12.17 2.37
C ALA A 182 16.53 11.92 2.68
N LEU A 183 16.08 10.66 2.60
CA LEU A 183 14.74 10.26 3.03
C LEU A 183 14.52 10.58 4.51
N GLY A 184 15.45 10.17 5.38
CA GLY A 184 15.38 10.44 6.82
C GLY A 184 15.27 11.93 7.12
N THR A 185 16.10 12.76 6.49
CA THR A 185 16.04 14.23 6.64
C THR A 185 14.70 14.81 6.21
N LYS A 186 14.17 14.39 5.05
CA LYS A 186 12.87 14.86 4.55
C LYS A 186 11.71 14.38 5.42
N MET A 187 11.80 13.16 5.96
CA MET A 187 10.81 12.64 6.91
C MET A 187 10.81 13.45 8.21
N ILE A 188 11.98 13.76 8.78
CA ILE A 188 12.08 14.61 9.99
C ILE A 188 11.48 16.00 9.71
N ALA A 189 11.83 16.62 8.59
CA ALA A 189 11.27 17.91 8.19
C ALA A 189 9.74 17.85 8.06
N ALA A 190 9.22 16.81 7.40
CA ALA A 190 7.78 16.55 7.27
C ALA A 190 7.09 16.36 8.64
N MET A 191 7.75 15.69 9.60
CA MET A 191 7.20 15.55 10.96
C MET A 191 7.15 16.89 11.69
N MET A 192 8.17 17.74 11.55
CA MET A 192 8.19 19.07 12.15
C MET A 192 7.10 19.97 11.58
N GLU A 193 6.84 19.89 10.26
CA GLU A 193 5.75 20.62 9.60
C GLU A 193 4.36 20.13 10.01
N ALA A 194 4.20 18.83 10.29
CA ALA A 194 2.93 18.25 10.75
C ALA A 194 2.55 18.65 12.19
N GLY A 195 3.45 19.31 12.92
CA GLY A 195 3.27 19.74 14.31
C GLY A 195 3.59 18.64 15.34
N PRO A 196 3.70 19.00 16.64
CA PRO A 196 4.01 18.05 17.69
C PRO A 196 2.96 16.94 17.77
N ALA A 197 3.41 15.69 17.92
CA ALA A 197 2.51 14.58 18.23
C ALA A 197 1.74 14.90 19.52
N PRO A 198 0.44 14.57 19.62
CA PRO A 198 -0.28 14.70 20.87
C PRO A 198 0.47 13.92 21.96
N ALA A 199 0.60 14.54 23.15
CA ALA A 199 1.25 13.90 24.28
C ALA A 199 0.60 12.52 24.55
N PRO A 200 1.39 11.48 24.91
CA PRO A 200 0.82 10.18 25.22
C PRO A 200 -0.27 10.33 26.27
N ALA A 201 -1.41 9.69 26.04
CA ALA A 201 -2.49 9.67 27.03
C ALA A 201 -1.93 9.15 28.37
N PRO A 202 -2.30 9.76 29.51
CA PRO A 202 -1.84 9.27 30.81
C PRO A 202 -2.21 7.79 30.94
N ALA A 203 -1.26 6.98 31.42
CA ALA A 203 -1.50 5.56 31.65
C ALA A 203 -2.71 5.40 32.59
N PRO A 204 -3.61 4.43 32.33
CA PRO A 204 -4.73 4.19 33.24
C PRO A 204 -4.18 3.87 34.63
N GLU A 205 -4.65 4.61 35.65
CA GLU A 205 -4.38 4.27 37.05
C GLU A 205 -4.90 2.86 37.32
N LYS A 206 -4.06 2.04 37.97
CA LYS A 206 -4.37 0.64 38.32
C LYS A 206 -5.26 0.56 39.56
#